data_AF-A0A953PZ01-F1
#
_entry.id   AF-A0A953PZ01-F1
#
_cell.length_a   1.000
_cell.length_b   1.000
_cell.length_c   1.000
_cell.angle_alpha   90.00
_cell.angle_beta   90.00
_cell.angle_gamma   90.00
#
_symmetry.space_group_name_H-M   'P 1'
#
loop_
_entity.id
_entity.type
_entity.pdbx_description
1 polymer ?
#
loop_
_entity_poly.entity_id
_entity_poly.type
_entity_poly.pdbx_seq_one_letter_code
_entity_poly.pdbx_strand_id
1 'polypeptide(L)'
;MTSLEQQQRALLALIKKRSLPREDCDEYLRHVGASDELGLVREIALWWRALGIERNCPLTAKLLRKIGRFEPAVESFYCRHATSPYMEEMAVQFLEAMSVDSDPLMRAMAAFELAMARVAQGDPREFVIEWDRDPTAVLTALRMGDPLPQPDGLHRTTVGGAQSDLRSEIPIPG
;
A
#
# COMPACT_ATOMS: atom_id res chain seq x y z
N MET A 1 -21.55 -20.77 25.30
CA MET A 1 -22.04 -20.00 24.14
C MET A 1 -21.01 -18.92 23.85
N THR A 2 -20.37 -18.95 22.69
CA THR A 2 -19.49 -17.88 22.23
C THR A 2 -20.32 -16.60 22.07
N SER A 3 -19.79 -15.46 22.50
CA SER A 3 -20.46 -14.18 22.25
C SER A 3 -20.52 -13.88 20.75
N LEU A 4 -21.47 -13.06 20.32
CA LEU A 4 -21.57 -12.60 18.92
C LEU A 4 -20.24 -11.99 18.45
N GLU A 5 -19.59 -11.21 19.32
CA GLU A 5 -18.29 -10.61 19.04
C GLU A 5 -17.20 -11.67 18.77
N GLN A 6 -17.13 -12.72 19.60
CA GLN A 6 -16.18 -13.81 19.41
C GLN A 6 -16.43 -14.53 18.08
N GLN A 7 -17.69 -14.77 17.74
CA GLN A 7 -18.07 -15.42 16.49
C GLN A 7 -17.70 -14.55 15.27
N GLN A 8 -17.95 -13.24 15.32
CA GLN A 8 -17.56 -12.30 14.26
C GLN A 8 -16.04 -12.22 14.07
N ARG A 9 -15.28 -12.18 15.17
CA ARG A 9 -13.80 -12.20 15.13
C ARG A 9 -13.27 -13.50 14.55
N ALA A 10 -13.88 -14.64 14.88
CA ALA A 10 -13.50 -15.95 14.34
C ALA A 10 -13.80 -16.07 12.85
N LEU A 11 -14.97 -15.61 12.39
CA LEU A 11 -15.30 -15.57 10.96
C LEU A 11 -14.33 -14.66 10.18
N LEU A 12 -14.00 -13.49 10.73
CA LEU A 12 -13.01 -12.60 10.14
C LEU A 12 -11.62 -13.25 10.07
N ALA A 13 -11.22 -14.00 11.11
CA ALA A 13 -9.97 -14.75 11.11
C ALA A 13 -9.95 -15.81 10.01
N LEU A 14 -11.05 -16.55 9.81
CA LEU A 14 -11.20 -17.49 8.71
C LEU A 14 -11.06 -16.81 7.34
N ILE A 15 -11.75 -15.69 7.11
CA ILE A 15 -11.64 -14.92 5.86
C ILE A 15 -10.20 -14.43 5.66
N LYS A 16 -9.50 -14.03 6.71
CA LYS A 16 -8.11 -13.52 6.63
C LYS A 16 -7.03 -14.61 6.71
N LYS A 17 -7.39 -15.90 6.66
CA LYS A 17 -6.47 -17.05 6.81
C LYS A 17 -5.63 -16.97 8.11
N ARG A 18 -6.19 -16.44 9.18
CA ARG A 18 -5.57 -16.35 10.51
C ARG A 18 -5.92 -17.58 11.34
N SER A 19 -4.99 -17.97 12.21
CA SER A 19 -5.22 -19.06 13.15
C SER A 19 -6.38 -18.73 14.09
N LEU A 20 -7.32 -19.67 14.22
CA LEU A 20 -8.35 -19.61 15.24
C LEU A 20 -7.76 -20.04 16.60
N PRO A 21 -8.20 -19.45 17.72
CA PRO A 21 -7.91 -19.98 19.04
C PRO A 21 -8.37 -21.44 19.15
N ARG A 22 -7.47 -22.34 19.52
CA ARG A 22 -7.68 -23.80 19.50
C ARG A 22 -8.70 -24.31 20.53
N GLU A 23 -9.00 -23.53 21.56
CA GLU A 23 -9.65 -24.04 22.77
C GLU A 23 -11.19 -24.03 22.75
N ASP A 24 -11.84 -23.40 21.77
CA ASP A 24 -13.32 -23.32 21.70
C ASP A 24 -13.85 -23.20 20.25
N CYS A 25 -13.32 -24.01 19.30
CA CYS A 25 -13.82 -23.97 17.92
C CYS A 25 -15.20 -24.66 17.81
N ASP A 26 -16.24 -23.83 17.91
CA ASP A 26 -17.64 -24.13 17.56
C ASP A 26 -17.72 -24.98 16.27
N GLU A 27 -18.61 -25.97 16.27
CA GLU A 27 -18.87 -26.84 15.13
C GLU A 27 -19.22 -26.06 13.86
N TYR A 28 -19.95 -24.95 14.01
CA TYR A 28 -20.24 -24.04 12.92
C TYR A 28 -18.97 -23.49 12.25
N LEU A 29 -18.00 -23.02 13.04
CA LEU A 29 -16.75 -22.44 12.51
C LEU A 29 -15.87 -23.50 11.83
N ARG A 30 -15.90 -24.74 12.31
CA ARG A 30 -15.23 -25.87 11.64
C ARG A 30 -15.87 -26.17 10.29
N HIS A 31 -17.20 -26.19 10.22
CA HIS A 31 -17.92 -26.40 8.97
C HIS A 31 -17.62 -25.29 7.94
N VAL A 32 -17.71 -24.02 8.36
CA VAL A 32 -17.36 -22.88 7.50
C VAL A 32 -15.89 -22.93 7.07
N GLY A 33 -14.98 -23.26 7.99
CA GLY A 33 -13.56 -23.35 7.72
C GLY A 33 -13.19 -24.40 6.66
N ALA A 34 -14.01 -25.45 6.52
CA ALA A 34 -13.85 -26.54 5.57
C ALA A 34 -14.67 -26.36 4.28
N SER A 35 -15.45 -25.28 4.15
CA SER A 35 -16.35 -25.05 3.01
C SER A 35 -15.60 -24.44 1.82
N ASP A 36 -16.01 -24.81 0.61
CA ASP A 36 -15.44 -24.28 -0.63
C ASP A 36 -15.83 -22.81 -0.84
N GLU A 37 -17.01 -22.41 -0.38
CA GLU A 37 -17.52 -21.04 -0.46
C GLU A 37 -16.63 -20.05 0.31
N LEU A 38 -15.99 -20.48 1.39
CA LEU A 38 -15.01 -19.66 2.11
C LEU A 38 -13.80 -19.34 1.21
N GLY A 39 -13.41 -20.26 0.33
CA GLY A 39 -12.40 -20.03 -0.71
C GLY A 39 -12.80 -18.89 -1.63
N LEU A 40 -14.02 -18.96 -2.18
CA LEU A 40 -14.56 -17.91 -3.06
C LEU A 40 -14.65 -16.54 -2.36
N VAL A 41 -15.11 -16.51 -1.10
CA VAL A 41 -15.17 -15.27 -0.32
C VAL A 41 -13.79 -14.66 -0.12
N ARG A 42 -12.76 -15.49 0.12
CA ARG A 42 -11.37 -15.03 0.24
C ARG A 42 -10.87 -14.44 -1.07
N GLU A 43 -11.15 -15.09 -2.19
CA GLU A 43 -10.77 -14.61 -3.52
C GLU A 43 -11.43 -13.26 -3.84
N ILE A 44 -12.75 -13.15 -3.64
CA ILE A 44 -13.48 -11.89 -3.85
C ILE A 44 -12.91 -10.79 -2.94
N ALA A 45 -12.67 -11.09 -1.66
CA ALA A 45 -12.11 -10.13 -0.72
C ALA A 45 -10.73 -9.64 -1.17
N LEU A 46 -9.83 -10.54 -1.57
CA LEU A 46 -8.50 -10.18 -2.08
C LEU A 46 -8.58 -9.38 -3.37
N TRP A 47 -9.46 -9.76 -4.30
CA TRP A 47 -9.64 -9.07 -5.57
C TRP A 47 -10.07 -7.62 -5.38
N TRP A 48 -11.04 -7.35 -4.52
CA TRP A 48 -11.46 -5.97 -4.18
C TRP A 48 -10.33 -5.15 -3.56
N ARG A 49 -9.49 -5.78 -2.74
CA ARG A 49 -8.35 -5.11 -2.09
C ARG A 49 -7.24 -4.81 -3.10
N ALA A 50 -6.95 -5.74 -3.99
CA ALA A 50 -6.03 -5.54 -5.10
C ALA A 50 -6.48 -4.37 -5.97
N LEU A 51 -7.74 -4.35 -6.40
CA LEU A 51 -8.31 -3.27 -7.21
C LEU A 51 -8.23 -1.91 -6.48
N GLY A 52 -8.53 -1.89 -5.18
CA GLY A 52 -8.40 -0.69 -4.35
C GLY A 52 -6.97 -0.16 -4.29
N ILE A 53 -5.98 -1.05 -4.13
CA ILE A 53 -4.56 -0.68 -4.11
C ILE A 53 -4.11 -0.17 -5.48
N GLU A 54 -4.47 -0.83 -6.59
CA GLU A 54 -4.09 -0.36 -7.93
C GLU A 54 -4.60 1.05 -8.24
N ARG A 55 -5.81 1.35 -7.78
CA ARG A 55 -6.44 2.65 -8.03
C ARG A 55 -5.81 3.76 -7.21
N ASN A 56 -5.38 3.49 -5.97
CA ASN A 56 -4.91 4.51 -5.04
C ASN A 56 -3.38 4.58 -4.92
N CYS A 57 -2.66 3.51 -5.31
CA CYS A 57 -1.20 3.40 -5.29
C CYS A 57 -0.67 2.98 -6.67
N PRO A 58 -0.98 3.72 -7.75
CA PRO A 58 -0.71 3.29 -9.12
C PRO A 58 0.78 3.02 -9.40
N LEU A 59 1.71 3.79 -8.85
CA LEU A 59 3.14 3.62 -9.12
C LEU A 59 3.69 2.38 -8.41
N THR A 60 3.39 2.24 -7.12
CA THR A 60 3.77 1.07 -6.33
C THR A 60 3.15 -0.21 -6.89
N ALA A 61 1.87 -0.19 -7.23
CA ALA A 61 1.20 -1.34 -7.84
C ALA A 61 1.85 -1.71 -9.18
N LYS A 62 2.15 -0.73 -10.03
CA LYS A 62 2.82 -0.97 -11.32
C LYS A 62 4.22 -1.55 -11.15
N LEU A 63 5.00 -1.06 -10.19
CA LEU A 63 6.30 -1.61 -9.85
C LEU A 63 6.18 -3.07 -9.38
N LEU A 64 5.30 -3.34 -8.42
CA LEU A 64 5.07 -4.68 -7.89
C LEU A 64 4.64 -5.68 -8.97
N ARG A 65 3.77 -5.25 -9.90
CA ARG A 65 3.37 -6.09 -11.05
C ARG A 65 4.55 -6.37 -11.97
N LYS A 66 5.38 -5.37 -12.25
CA LYS A 66 6.56 -5.53 -13.10
C LYS A 66 7.57 -6.52 -12.55
N ILE A 67 7.71 -6.60 -11.22
CA ILE A 67 8.60 -7.55 -10.54
C ILE A 67 7.88 -8.85 -10.11
N GLY A 68 6.60 -9.04 -10.50
CA GLY A 68 5.83 -10.26 -10.20
C GLY A 68 5.49 -10.47 -8.72
N ARG A 69 5.47 -9.40 -7.90
CA ARG A 69 5.24 -9.46 -6.45
C ARG A 69 3.90 -8.87 -6.00
N PHE A 70 3.04 -8.43 -6.93
CA PHE A 70 1.82 -7.72 -6.60
C PHE A 70 0.81 -8.56 -5.79
N GLU A 71 0.34 -9.67 -6.35
CA GLU A 71 -0.66 -10.52 -5.70
C GLU A 71 -0.17 -11.05 -4.33
N PRO A 72 1.07 -11.56 -4.20
CA PRO A 72 1.60 -11.97 -2.90
C PRO A 72 1.72 -10.83 -1.87
N ALA A 73 2.07 -9.62 -2.32
CA ALA A 73 2.18 -8.45 -1.43
C ALA A 73 0.80 -8.02 -0.90
N VAL A 74 -0.21 -7.98 -1.76
CA VAL A 74 -1.59 -7.65 -1.37
C VAL A 74 -2.15 -8.69 -0.41
N GLU A 75 -1.96 -9.99 -0.71
CA GLU A 75 -2.42 -11.07 0.17
C GLU A 75 -1.74 -11.00 1.53
N SER A 76 -0.41 -10.88 1.56
CA SER A 76 0.36 -10.77 2.80
C SER A 76 -0.07 -9.57 3.64
N PHE A 77 -0.27 -8.40 3.00
CA PHE A 77 -0.77 -7.21 3.68
C PHE A 77 -2.16 -7.42 4.27
N TYR A 78 -3.11 -7.91 3.47
CA TYR A 78 -4.51 -8.09 3.88
C TYR A 78 -4.66 -9.11 5.03
N CYS A 79 -3.94 -10.22 4.94
CA CYS A 79 -3.95 -11.26 5.96
C CYS A 79 -3.32 -10.77 7.27
N ARG A 80 -2.25 -9.98 7.24
CA ARG A 80 -1.51 -9.56 8.44
C ARG A 80 -2.11 -8.34 9.15
N HIS A 81 -2.72 -7.41 8.42
CA HIS A 81 -3.12 -6.12 9.00
C HIS A 81 -4.61 -6.02 9.31
N ALA A 82 -4.95 -5.20 10.30
CA ALA A 82 -6.32 -4.72 10.51
C ALA A 82 -6.62 -3.63 9.48
N THR A 83 -6.89 -4.06 8.24
CA THR A 83 -7.16 -3.17 7.10
C THR A 83 -8.43 -2.36 7.30
N SER A 84 -8.35 -1.04 7.12
CA SER A 84 -9.52 -0.15 7.12
C SER A 84 -10.53 -0.55 6.03
N PRO A 85 -11.85 -0.39 6.27
CA PRO A 85 -12.85 -0.47 5.21
C PRO A 85 -12.73 0.70 4.21
N TYR A 86 -12.13 1.82 4.61
CA TYR A 86 -11.91 2.97 3.75
C TYR A 86 -10.68 2.74 2.86
N MET A 87 -10.86 2.88 1.55
CA MET A 87 -9.84 2.49 0.57
C MET A 87 -8.64 3.44 0.60
N GLU A 88 -8.86 4.73 0.85
CA GLU A 88 -7.82 5.75 0.94
C GLU A 88 -6.90 5.49 2.14
N GLU A 89 -7.48 5.19 3.31
CA GLU A 89 -6.72 4.84 4.50
C GLU A 89 -5.97 3.51 4.33
N MET A 90 -6.62 2.51 3.72
CA MET A 90 -5.98 1.24 3.41
C MET A 90 -4.78 1.42 2.47
N ALA A 91 -4.91 2.29 1.47
CA ALA A 91 -3.83 2.61 0.53
C ALA A 91 -2.63 3.24 1.26
N VAL A 92 -2.87 4.19 2.16
CA VAL A 92 -1.82 4.76 3.02
C VAL A 92 -1.14 3.69 3.87
N GLN A 93 -1.91 2.84 4.55
CA GLN A 93 -1.36 1.73 5.35
C GLN A 93 -0.54 0.75 4.50
N PHE A 94 -0.98 0.49 3.27
CA PHE A 94 -0.26 -0.37 2.35
C PHE A 94 1.09 0.25 1.94
N LEU A 95 1.11 1.54 1.59
CA LEU A 95 2.35 2.24 1.25
C LEU A 95 3.30 2.31 2.46
N GLU A 96 2.79 2.53 3.66
CA GLU A 96 3.58 2.48 4.89
C GLU A 96 4.21 1.09 5.09
N ALA A 97 3.45 0.01 4.89
CA ALA A 97 3.97 -1.36 4.97
C ALA A 97 5.02 -1.66 3.87
N MET A 98 4.87 -1.12 2.67
CA MET A 98 5.83 -1.30 1.57
C MET A 98 7.08 -0.40 1.72
N SER A 99 6.99 0.71 2.45
CA SER A 99 8.12 1.61 2.74
C SER A 99 9.20 0.98 3.63
N VAL A 100 8.94 -0.19 4.20
CA VAL A 100 9.92 -0.96 4.99
C VAL A 100 10.36 -2.25 4.28
N ASP A 101 10.07 -2.40 2.98
CA ASP A 101 10.52 -3.55 2.19
C ASP A 101 12.04 -3.63 2.14
N SER A 102 12.55 -4.86 2.03
CA SER A 102 13.99 -5.13 1.90
C SER A 102 14.55 -4.63 0.58
N ASP A 103 13.74 -4.60 -0.49
CA ASP A 103 14.12 -4.06 -1.79
C ASP A 103 14.18 -2.51 -1.73
N PRO A 104 15.37 -1.91 -1.94
CA PRO A 104 15.52 -0.46 -1.87
C PRO A 104 14.65 0.31 -2.86
N LEU A 105 14.42 -0.23 -4.06
CA LEU A 105 13.61 0.41 -5.08
C LEU A 105 12.13 0.41 -4.68
N MET A 106 11.67 -0.71 -4.12
CA MET A 106 10.30 -0.82 -3.59
C MET A 106 10.09 0.18 -2.45
N ARG A 107 11.01 0.18 -1.47
CA ARG A 107 10.97 1.14 -0.35
C ARG A 107 10.90 2.59 -0.83
N ALA A 108 11.77 2.98 -1.76
CA ALA A 108 11.81 4.34 -2.29
C ALA A 108 10.52 4.71 -3.04
N MET A 109 10.00 3.80 -3.88
CA MET A 109 8.75 4.01 -4.61
C MET A 109 7.55 4.20 -3.67
N ALA A 110 7.41 3.33 -2.67
CA ALA A 110 6.33 3.41 -1.71
C ALA A 110 6.41 4.70 -0.87
N ALA A 111 7.61 5.07 -0.43
CA ALA A 111 7.83 6.32 0.30
C ALA A 111 7.52 7.57 -0.55
N PHE A 112 7.89 7.55 -1.83
CA PHE A 112 7.59 8.63 -2.77
C PHE A 112 6.09 8.80 -2.99
N GLU A 113 5.39 7.70 -3.26
CA GLU A 113 3.93 7.73 -3.47
C GLU A 113 3.17 8.12 -2.20
N LEU A 114 3.63 7.68 -1.04
CA LEU A 114 3.10 8.09 0.26
C LEU A 114 3.29 9.59 0.51
N ALA A 115 4.49 10.12 0.22
CA ALA A 115 4.76 11.54 0.35
C ALA A 115 3.85 12.37 -0.58
N MET A 116 3.67 11.95 -1.82
CA MET A 116 2.74 12.60 -2.75
C MET A 116 1.31 12.60 -2.21
N ALA A 117 0.84 11.46 -1.69
CA ALA A 117 -0.50 11.36 -1.11
C ALA A 117 -0.69 12.30 0.09
N ARG A 118 0.31 12.39 0.98
CA ARG A 118 0.28 13.29 2.15
C ARG A 118 0.27 14.76 1.74
N VAL A 119 1.14 15.15 0.80
CA VAL A 119 1.16 16.53 0.27
C VAL A 119 -0.15 16.88 -0.43
N ALA A 120 -0.74 15.95 -1.20
CA ALA A 120 -2.04 16.14 -1.83
C ALA A 120 -3.19 16.31 -0.81
N GLN A 121 -3.05 15.75 0.39
CA GLN A 121 -3.96 15.94 1.53
C GLN A 121 -3.67 17.23 2.33
N GLY A 122 -2.71 18.04 1.91
CA GLY A 122 -2.39 19.32 2.53
C GLY A 122 -1.34 19.24 3.64
N ASP A 123 -0.57 18.15 3.74
CA ASP A 123 0.58 18.09 4.64
C ASP A 123 1.65 19.10 4.19
N PRO A 124 2.01 20.09 5.02
CA PRO A 124 2.96 21.14 4.65
C PRO A 124 4.42 20.67 4.73
N ARG A 125 4.67 19.45 5.20
CA ARG A 125 6.03 18.94 5.37
C ARG A 125 6.69 18.65 4.03
N GLU A 126 8.00 18.78 4.05
CA GLU A 126 8.87 18.34 2.99
C GLU A 126 9.39 16.92 3.30
N PHE A 127 9.31 16.04 2.31
CA PHE A 127 9.72 14.65 2.40
C PHE A 127 10.90 14.42 1.46
N VAL A 128 12.01 13.93 2.00
CA VAL A 128 13.17 13.53 1.21
C VAL A 128 13.15 12.01 1.06
N ILE A 129 13.13 11.54 -0.19
CA ILE A 129 13.19 10.13 -0.54
C ILE A 129 14.56 9.83 -1.16
N GLU A 130 15.23 8.82 -0.61
CA GLU A 130 16.48 8.30 -1.14
C GLU A 130 16.23 7.10 -2.05
N TRP A 131 16.92 7.09 -3.18
CA TRP A 131 16.84 6.06 -4.21
C TRP A 131 18.22 5.49 -4.48
N ASP A 132 18.30 4.21 -4.80
CA ASP A 132 19.53 3.56 -5.25
C ASP A 132 19.75 3.64 -6.77
N ARG A 133 18.84 4.34 -7.47
CA ARG A 133 18.70 4.49 -8.92
C ARG A 133 18.16 5.87 -9.26
N ASP A 134 18.40 6.37 -10.47
CA ASP A 134 17.74 7.60 -10.94
C ASP A 134 16.20 7.46 -10.94
N PRO A 135 15.47 8.24 -10.13
CA PRO A 135 14.00 8.19 -10.06
C PRO A 135 13.33 8.52 -11.40
N THR A 136 13.93 9.40 -12.22
CA THR A 136 13.35 9.80 -13.51
C THR A 136 13.39 8.64 -14.50
N ALA A 137 14.52 7.92 -14.56
CA ALA A 137 14.66 6.71 -15.35
C ALA A 137 13.69 5.61 -14.88
N VAL A 138 13.53 5.41 -13.57
CA VAL A 138 12.58 4.44 -13.01
C VAL A 138 11.15 4.76 -13.43
N LEU A 139 10.69 6.00 -13.21
CA LEU A 139 9.32 6.41 -13.54
C LEU A 139 9.05 6.31 -15.05
N THR A 140 10.05 6.65 -15.86
CA THR A 140 9.98 6.50 -17.33
C THR A 140 9.86 5.04 -17.72
N ALA A 141 10.72 4.15 -17.19
CA ALA A 141 10.68 2.73 -17.47
C ALA A 141 9.34 2.09 -17.04
N LEU A 142 8.80 2.51 -15.88
CA LEU A 142 7.48 2.10 -15.45
C LEU A 142 6.40 2.59 -16.41
N ARG A 143 6.44 3.85 -16.85
CA ARG A 143 5.48 4.40 -17.80
C ARG A 143 5.49 3.65 -19.13
N MET A 144 6.68 3.42 -19.69
CA MET A 144 6.89 2.83 -21.02
C MET A 144 6.82 1.30 -21.04
N GLY A 145 6.96 0.64 -19.89
CA GLY A 145 7.04 -0.82 -19.83
C GLY A 145 8.46 -1.37 -20.01
N ASP A 146 9.47 -0.52 -20.16
CA ASP A 146 10.87 -0.89 -20.37
C ASP A 146 11.51 -1.55 -19.14
N PRO A 147 12.62 -2.29 -19.28
CA PRO A 147 13.36 -2.83 -18.14
C PRO A 147 13.71 -1.77 -17.09
N LEU A 148 13.65 -2.13 -15.81
CA LEU A 148 14.04 -1.22 -14.74
C LEU A 148 15.56 -0.93 -14.82
N PRO A 149 15.99 0.31 -14.56
CA PRO A 149 17.41 0.64 -14.52
C PRO A 149 18.13 -0.17 -13.44
N GLN A 150 19.44 -0.34 -13.57
CA GLN A 150 20.29 -0.94 -12.53
C GLN A 150 20.69 0.11 -11.49
N PRO A 151 21.08 -0.29 -10.27
CA PRO A 151 21.58 0.66 -9.27
C PRO A 151 22.79 1.41 -9.82
N ASP A 152 22.76 2.74 -9.76
CA ASP A 152 23.79 3.61 -10.31
C ASP A 152 24.31 4.65 -9.30
N GLY A 153 23.77 4.66 -8.08
CA GLY A 153 24.23 5.53 -7.00
C GLY A 153 23.10 5.99 -6.10
N LEU A 154 23.42 6.87 -5.15
CA LEU A 154 22.42 7.48 -4.28
C LEU A 154 21.81 8.70 -4.97
N HIS A 155 20.50 8.68 -5.19
CA HIS A 155 19.74 9.81 -5.71
C HIS A 155 18.74 10.28 -4.66
N ARG A 156 18.34 11.55 -4.74
CA ARG A 156 17.38 12.14 -3.81
C ARG A 156 16.27 12.86 -4.56
N THR A 157 15.04 12.57 -4.16
CA THR A 157 13.86 13.31 -4.59
C THR A 157 13.27 14.00 -3.38
N THR A 158 12.91 15.26 -3.55
CA THR A 158 12.22 16.04 -2.54
C THR A 158 10.78 16.23 -2.97
N VAL A 159 9.84 15.88 -2.10
CA VAL A 159 8.40 16.03 -2.29
C VAL A 159 7.89 16.95 -1.20
N GLY A 160 7.44 18.14 -1.57
CA GLY A 160 6.93 19.13 -0.62
C GLY A 160 5.98 20.10 -1.30
N GLY A 161 5.06 20.65 -0.53
CA GLY A 161 4.22 21.76 -0.98
C GLY A 161 5.04 23.05 -0.95
N ALA A 162 5.65 23.41 -2.08
CA ALA A 162 6.13 24.77 -2.24
C ALA A 162 4.91 25.71 -2.23
N GLN A 163 4.60 26.31 -1.07
CA GLN A 163 4.05 27.67 -1.10
C GLN A 163 5.14 28.54 -1.70
N SER A 164 5.11 28.67 -3.02
CA SER A 164 5.83 29.73 -3.70
C SER A 164 5.17 31.05 -3.30
N ASP A 165 5.60 31.61 -2.17
CA ASP A 165 5.48 33.03 -1.86
C ASP A 165 6.27 33.81 -2.91
N LEU A 166 5.67 33.97 -4.09
CA LEU A 166 6.04 34.97 -5.09
C LEU A 166 4.96 36.04 -5.10
N ARG A 167 4.76 36.71 -3.96
CA ARG A 167 4.35 38.12 -3.97
C ARG A 167 5.62 38.95 -3.99
N SER A 168 6.19 39.08 -5.18
CA SER A 168 7.22 40.07 -5.46
C SER A 168 6.72 41.44 -5.04
N GLU A 169 7.51 42.07 -4.17
CA GLU A 169 7.46 43.47 -3.83
C GLU A 169 7.34 44.30 -5.11
N ILE A 170 6.27 45.10 -5.21
CA ILE A 170 6.21 46.21 -6.15
C ILE A 170 6.79 47.41 -5.40
N PRO A 171 7.99 47.92 -5.73
CA PRO A 171 8.44 49.20 -5.23
C PRO A 171 7.69 50.28 -6.02
N ILE A 172 6.89 51.10 -5.33
CA ILE A 172 6.31 52.32 -5.90
C ILE A 172 7.43 53.38 -5.90
N PRO A 173 7.87 53.92 -7.06
CA PRO A 173 8.74 55.07 -7.08
C PRO A 173 7.94 56.35 -6.79
N GLY A 174 8.56 57.29 -6.08
CA GLY A 174 7.97 58.55 -5.62
C GLY A 174 7.74 59.60 -6.69
#